data_AF-A0A5B8XV59-F1
#
_entry.id   AF-A0A5B8XV59-F1
#
_cell.length_a   1.000
_cell.length_b   1.000
_cell.length_c   1.000
_cell.angle_alpha   90.00
_cell.angle_beta   90.00
_cell.angle_gamma   90.00
#
_symmetry.space_group_name_H-M   'P 1'
#
loop_
_entity.id
_entity.type
_entity.pdbx_description
1 polymer ?
#
loop_
_entity_poly.entity_id
_entity_poly.type
_entity_poly.pdbx_seq_one_letter_code
_entity_poly.pdbx_strand_id
1 'polypeptide(L)'
;MSDENHELEAHRPFVRDVNQEVSGVYGWGGFSILLTLSAWIGGVFLMNAETRVFSWLLALVVLLAGLKVLSGVLRKRRARTRERVSAYCDTNELQVEELREYFRQDDTYPFFMAVFEEPGKKTT
;
A
#
# COMPACT_ATOMS: atom_id res chain seq x y z
N MET A 1 9.98 23.74 22.22
CA MET A 1 9.32 23.35 20.95
C MET A 1 10.27 23.31 19.75
N SER A 2 11.55 23.71 19.87
CA SER A 2 12.55 23.60 18.79
C SER A 2 13.37 22.30 18.85
N ASP A 3 13.68 21.79 20.05
CA ASP A 3 14.54 20.61 20.21
C ASP A 3 13.81 19.28 19.91
N GLU A 4 12.56 19.15 20.34
CA GLU A 4 11.73 17.95 20.14
C GLU A 4 11.44 17.68 18.65
N ASN A 5 11.25 18.74 17.86
CA ASN A 5 11.12 18.62 16.40
C ASN A 5 12.44 18.20 15.75
N HIS A 6 13.59 18.61 16.28
CA HIS A 6 14.90 18.20 15.77
C HIS A 6 15.19 16.72 16.03
N GLU A 7 14.73 16.19 17.17
CA GLU A 7 14.81 14.76 17.47
C GLU A 7 13.88 13.94 16.55
N LEU A 8 12.64 14.38 16.32
CA LEU A 8 11.70 13.72 15.40
C LEU A 8 12.19 13.75 13.94
N GLU A 9 12.80 14.86 13.51
CA GLU A 9 13.40 15.03 12.19
C GLU A 9 14.55 14.03 11.95
N ALA A 10 15.27 13.61 12.99
CA ALA A 10 16.35 12.62 12.88
C ALA A 10 15.85 11.24 12.40
N HIS A 11 14.56 10.95 12.59
CA HIS A 11 13.91 9.71 12.15
C HIS A 11 13.33 9.78 10.74
N ARG A 12 13.41 10.95 10.06
CA ARG A 12 12.99 11.14 8.67
C ARG A 12 13.57 10.09 7.70
N PRO A 13 14.84 9.66 7.79
CA PRO A 13 15.38 8.61 6.91
C PRO A 13 14.62 7.29 7.02
N PHE A 14 14.29 6.87 8.25
CA PHE A 14 13.53 5.64 8.50
C PHE A 14 12.11 5.73 7.92
N VAL A 15 11.42 6.85 8.16
CA VAL A 15 10.06 7.08 7.63
C VAL A 15 10.08 7.10 6.10
N ARG A 16 11.10 7.71 5.49
CA ARG A 16 11.29 7.71 4.03
C ARG A 16 11.50 6.29 3.48
N ASP A 17 12.31 5.48 4.14
CA ASP A 17 12.58 4.11 3.70
C ASP A 17 11.32 3.24 3.76
N VAL A 18 10.52 3.39 4.84
CA VAL A 18 9.21 2.73 4.94
C VAL A 18 8.26 3.23 3.85
N ASN A 19 8.21 4.53 3.60
CA ASN A 19 7.37 5.10 2.55
C ASN A 19 7.73 4.56 1.16
N GLN A 20 9.03 4.46 0.84
CA GLN A 20 9.51 3.89 -0.42
C GLN A 20 9.22 2.39 -0.55
N GLU A 21 9.38 1.63 0.53
CA GLU A 21 9.05 0.20 0.55
C GLU A 21 7.54 0.00 0.26
N VAL A 22 6.70 0.75 0.95
CA VAL A 22 5.24 0.66 0.81
C VAL A 22 4.80 1.16 -0.58
N SER A 23 5.34 2.29 -1.05
CA SER A 23 5.04 2.80 -2.39
C SER A 23 5.41 1.82 -3.50
N GLY A 24 6.53 1.11 -3.35
CA GLY A 24 6.94 0.06 -4.28
C GLY A 24 5.92 -1.07 -4.37
N VAL A 25 5.38 -1.52 -3.23
CA VAL A 25 4.36 -2.58 -3.17
C VAL A 25 3.04 -2.13 -3.80
N TYR A 26 2.56 -0.92 -3.48
CA TYR A 26 1.34 -0.39 -4.08
C TYR A 26 1.50 -0.12 -5.59
N GLY A 27 2.66 0.40 -6.00
CA GLY A 27 3.00 0.64 -7.40
C GLY A 27 3.04 -0.65 -8.22
N TRP A 28 3.70 -1.70 -7.72
CA TRP A 28 3.71 -3.01 -8.37
C TRP A 28 2.33 -3.66 -8.40
N GLY A 29 1.53 -3.50 -7.33
CA GLY A 29 0.15 -3.95 -7.28
C GLY A 29 -0.68 -3.34 -8.41
N GLY A 30 -0.69 -2.02 -8.54
CA GLY A 30 -1.41 -1.31 -9.60
C GLY A 30 -0.89 -1.66 -11.01
N PHE A 31 0.43 -1.71 -11.18
CA PHE A 31 1.05 -2.03 -12.47
C PHE A 31 0.72 -3.45 -12.94
N SER A 32 0.73 -4.44 -12.03
CA SER A 32 0.38 -5.82 -12.38
C SER A 32 -1.06 -5.96 -12.86
N ILE A 33 -1.99 -5.19 -12.27
CA ILE A 33 -3.39 -5.15 -12.70
C ILE A 33 -3.49 -4.55 -14.10
N LEU A 34 -2.82 -3.42 -14.36
CA LEU A 34 -2.81 -2.78 -15.67
C LEU A 34 -2.21 -3.68 -16.76
N LEU A 35 -1.11 -4.36 -16.46
CA LEU A 35 -0.46 -5.29 -17.39
C LEU A 35 -1.36 -6.49 -17.69
N THR A 36 -2.02 -7.04 -16.67
CA THR A 36 -2.99 -8.13 -16.82
C THR A 36 -4.18 -7.71 -17.69
N LEU A 37 -4.75 -6.52 -17.43
CA LEU A 37 -5.85 -5.97 -18.22
C LEU A 37 -5.44 -5.73 -19.68
N SER A 38 -4.25 -5.16 -19.90
CA SER A 38 -3.74 -4.88 -21.26
C SER A 38 -3.52 -6.16 -22.05
N ALA A 39 -2.90 -7.18 -21.43
CA ALA A 39 -2.72 -8.49 -22.04
C ALA A 39 -4.06 -9.17 -22.34
N TRP A 40 -5.02 -9.05 -21.42
CA TRP A 40 -6.36 -9.59 -21.60
C TRP A 40 -7.07 -8.95 -22.78
N ILE A 41 -7.14 -7.62 -22.83
CA ILE A 41 -7.77 -6.87 -23.92
C ILE A 41 -7.15 -7.26 -25.27
N GLY A 42 -5.82 -7.31 -25.36
CA GLY A 42 -5.11 -7.75 -26.56
C GLY A 42 -5.48 -9.17 -27.00
N GLY A 43 -5.61 -10.11 -26.07
CA GLY A 43 -6.02 -11.48 -26.35
C GLY A 43 -7.47 -11.61 -26.81
N VAL A 44 -8.39 -10.81 -26.25
CA VAL A 44 -9.82 -10.82 -26.62
C VAL A 44 -10.04 -10.39 -28.08
N PHE A 45 -9.22 -9.48 -28.61
CA PHE A 45 -9.32 -9.06 -30.01
C PHE A 45 -9.05 -10.20 -31.01
N LEU A 46 -8.28 -11.21 -30.62
CA LEU A 46 -7.97 -12.39 -31.43
C LEU A 46 -9.05 -13.48 -31.35
N MET A 47 -10.06 -13.33 -30.50
CA MET A 47 -11.11 -14.34 -30.27
C MET A 47 -12.38 -14.09 -31.11
N ASN A 48 -13.07 -15.17 -31.44
CA ASN A 48 -14.39 -15.18 -32.07
C ASN A 48 -15.48 -14.62 -31.14
N ALA A 49 -16.56 -14.10 -31.71
CA ALA A 49 -17.60 -13.38 -30.97
C ALA A 49 -18.26 -14.21 -29.85
N GLU A 50 -18.47 -15.51 -30.05
CA GLU A 50 -19.06 -16.40 -29.04
C GLU A 50 -18.15 -16.65 -27.83
N THR A 51 -16.83 -16.77 -28.06
CA THR A 51 -15.86 -17.00 -26.98
C THR A 51 -15.48 -15.72 -26.22
N ARG A 52 -15.75 -14.53 -26.79
CA ARG A 52 -15.50 -13.24 -26.10
C ARG A 52 -16.33 -13.07 -24.83
N VAL A 53 -17.59 -13.53 -24.81
CA VAL A 53 -18.45 -13.34 -23.62
C VAL A 53 -17.95 -14.17 -22.43
N PHE A 54 -17.58 -15.43 -22.69
CA PHE A 54 -17.02 -16.30 -21.66
C PHE A 54 -15.64 -15.83 -21.18
N SER A 55 -14.83 -15.25 -22.07
CA SER A 55 -13.53 -14.72 -21.69
C SER A 55 -13.70 -13.55 -20.71
N TRP A 56 -14.58 -12.57 -20.97
CA TRP A 56 -14.83 -11.47 -20.03
C TRP A 56 -15.29 -11.93 -18.64
N LEU A 57 -16.15 -12.95 -18.58
CA LEU A 57 -16.58 -13.54 -17.30
C LEU A 57 -15.40 -14.19 -16.56
N LEU A 58 -14.57 -14.95 -17.26
CA LEU A 58 -13.38 -15.56 -16.67
C LEU A 58 -12.39 -14.49 -16.18
N ALA A 59 -12.18 -13.42 -16.96
CA ALA A 59 -11.34 -12.29 -16.60
C ALA A 59 -11.80 -11.64 -15.30
N LEU A 60 -13.10 -11.40 -15.18
CA LEU A 60 -13.70 -10.82 -13.99
C LEU A 60 -13.48 -11.71 -12.76
N VAL A 61 -13.70 -13.02 -12.89
CA VAL A 61 -13.49 -13.97 -11.80
C VAL A 61 -12.02 -14.01 -11.37
N VAL A 62 -11.10 -14.07 -12.33
CA VAL A 62 -9.65 -14.06 -12.06
C VAL A 62 -9.23 -12.74 -11.40
N LEU A 63 -9.75 -11.60 -11.88
CA LEU A 63 -9.48 -10.29 -11.30
C LEU A 63 -9.97 -10.20 -9.85
N LEU A 64 -11.20 -10.65 -9.58
CA LEU A 64 -11.76 -10.67 -8.22
C LEU A 64 -11.00 -11.62 -7.29
N ALA A 65 -10.64 -12.81 -7.78
CA ALA A 65 -9.81 -13.75 -7.04
C ALA A 65 -8.42 -13.16 -6.72
N GLY A 66 -7.78 -12.54 -7.73
CA GLY A 66 -6.51 -11.85 -7.59
C GLY A 66 -6.58 -10.69 -6.59
N LEU A 67 -7.61 -9.86 -6.66
CA LEU A 67 -7.88 -8.78 -5.70
C LEU A 67 -8.03 -9.32 -4.28
N LYS A 68 -8.72 -10.45 -4.09
CA LYS A 68 -8.87 -11.06 -2.77
C LYS A 68 -7.53 -11.55 -2.22
N VAL A 69 -6.73 -12.23 -3.04
CA VAL A 69 -5.39 -12.70 -2.65
C VAL A 69 -4.48 -11.52 -2.34
N LEU A 70 -4.47 -10.51 -3.21
CA LEU A 70 -3.69 -9.28 -3.05
C LEU A 70 -4.09 -8.55 -1.76
N SER A 71 -5.39 -8.45 -1.47
CA SER A 71 -5.89 -7.87 -0.22
C SER A 71 -5.35 -8.61 1.01
N GLY A 72 -5.28 -9.95 0.96
CA GLY A 72 -4.68 -10.75 2.03
C GLY A 72 -3.18 -10.51 2.19
N VAL A 73 -2.45 -10.42 1.07
CA VAL A 73 -1.00 -10.14 1.06
C VAL A 73 -0.72 -8.73 1.61
N LEU A 74 -1.47 -7.72 1.17
CA LEU A 74 -1.36 -6.35 1.64
C LEU A 74 -1.63 -6.24 3.14
N ARG A 75 -2.65 -6.94 3.66
CA ARG A 75 -2.92 -7.00 5.11
C ARG A 75 -1.72 -7.57 5.89
N LYS A 76 -1.15 -8.68 5.43
CA LYS A 76 0.01 -9.30 6.08
C LYS A 76 1.24 -8.41 6.02
N ARG A 77 1.54 -7.82 4.86
CA ARG A 77 2.66 -6.88 4.69
C ARG A 77 2.51 -5.68 5.60
N ARG A 78 1.33 -5.09 5.62
CA ARG A 78 1.01 -3.94 6.45
C ARG A 78 1.19 -4.24 7.94
N ALA A 79 0.73 -5.41 8.40
CA ALA A 79 0.96 -5.86 9.78
C ALA A 79 2.46 -5.94 10.11
N ARG A 80 3.27 -6.53 9.23
CA ARG A 80 4.73 -6.58 9.39
C ARG A 80 5.39 -5.21 9.40
N THR A 81 4.98 -4.31 8.50
CA THR A 81 5.51 -2.94 8.47
C THR A 81 5.15 -2.19 9.75
N ARG A 82 3.93 -2.35 10.26
CA ARG A 82 3.51 -1.76 11.54
C ARG A 82 4.32 -2.30 12.71
N GLU A 83 4.54 -3.61 12.76
CA GLU A 83 5.38 -4.26 13.77
C GLU A 83 6.83 -3.74 13.73
N ARG A 84 7.38 -3.56 12.52
CA ARG A 84 8.71 -2.98 12.32
C ARG A 84 8.79 -1.52 12.80
N VAL A 85 7.77 -0.71 12.54
CA VAL A 85 7.72 0.68 13.04
C VAL A 85 7.59 0.70 14.56
N SER A 86 6.73 -0.15 15.12
CA SER A 86 6.59 -0.28 16.59
C SER A 86 7.92 -0.65 17.23
N ALA A 87 8.60 -1.69 16.74
CA ALA A 87 9.88 -2.11 17.28
C ALA A 87 10.97 -1.03 17.18
N TYR A 88 10.95 -0.25 16.10
CA TYR A 88 11.87 0.89 15.94
C TYR A 88 11.56 2.00 16.96
N CYS A 89 10.29 2.36 17.14
CA CYS A 89 9.87 3.34 18.13
C CYS A 89 10.20 2.89 19.57
N ASP A 90 9.93 1.63 19.90
CA ASP A 90 10.25 1.05 21.22
C ASP A 90 11.76 1.10 21.51
N THR A 91 12.61 0.88 20.51
CA THR A 91 14.07 0.91 20.65
C THR A 91 14.61 2.33 20.89
N ASN A 92 13.90 3.35 20.43
CA ASN A 92 14.31 4.76 20.51
C ASN A 92 13.46 5.56 21.52
N GLU A 93 12.73 4.87 22.40
CA GLU A 93 11.86 5.47 23.43
C GLU A 93 10.83 6.47 22.88
N LEU A 94 10.37 6.26 21.64
CA LEU A 94 9.43 7.13 20.93
C LEU A 94 8.03 6.55 20.89
N GLN A 95 7.01 7.42 20.93
CA GLN A 95 5.64 7.01 20.66
C GLN A 95 5.37 7.02 19.16
N VAL A 96 4.80 5.91 18.65
CA VAL A 96 4.42 5.78 17.23
C VAL A 96 3.45 6.90 16.81
N GLU A 97 2.55 7.33 17.70
CA GLU A 97 1.57 8.37 17.39
C GLU A 97 2.19 9.77 17.29
N GLU A 98 3.23 10.07 18.08
CA GLU A 98 3.97 11.34 17.99
C GLU A 98 4.73 11.44 16.67
N LEU A 99 5.44 10.38 16.30
CA LEU A 99 6.14 10.29 15.01
C LEU A 99 5.16 10.43 13.85
N ARG A 100 4.00 9.78 13.95
CA ARG A 100 2.94 9.84 12.95
C ARG A 100 2.36 11.25 12.81
N GLU A 101 2.03 11.91 13.91
CA GLU A 101 1.43 13.23 13.87
C GLU A 101 2.39 14.30 13.33
N TYR A 102 3.68 14.19 13.68
CA TYR A 102 4.73 15.05 13.12
C TYR A 102 4.79 14.96 11.59
N PHE A 103 4.92 13.74 11.05
CA PHE A 103 5.01 13.55 9.60
C PHE A 103 3.68 13.65 8.86
N ARG A 104 2.54 13.64 9.57
CA ARG A 104 1.21 13.92 8.98
C ARG A 104 1.09 15.36 8.53
N GLN A 105 1.66 16.31 9.28
CA GLN A 105 1.54 17.74 9.00
C GLN A 105 2.31 18.15 7.73
N ASP A 106 3.35 17.39 7.38
CA ASP A 106 4.26 17.69 6.27
C ASP A 106 3.79 17.13 4.90
N ASP A 107 2.71 16.33 4.86
CA ASP A 107 2.14 15.59 3.70
C ASP A 107 3.16 14.86 2.78
N THR A 108 4.39 14.68 3.27
CA THR A 108 5.53 14.24 2.46
C THR A 108 5.57 12.71 2.33
N TYR A 109 4.92 11.99 3.25
CA TYR A 109 4.98 10.53 3.36
C TYR A 109 3.59 9.87 3.36
N PRO A 110 2.81 9.98 2.27
CA PRO A 110 1.43 9.48 2.21
C PRO A 110 1.33 7.96 2.36
N PHE A 111 2.33 7.20 1.88
CA PHE A 111 2.31 5.74 2.00
C PHE A 111 2.68 5.24 3.39
N PHE A 112 3.51 5.99 4.12
CA PHE A 112 3.76 5.72 5.55
C PHE A 112 2.47 5.88 6.36
N MET A 113 1.70 6.95 6.12
CA MET A 113 0.42 7.19 6.79
C MET A 113 -0.61 6.09 6.50
N ALA A 114 -0.67 5.61 5.25
CA ALA A 114 -1.53 4.52 4.84
C ALA A 114 -1.28 3.19 5.58
N VAL A 115 -0.10 3.00 6.21
CA VAL A 115 0.19 1.84 7.07
C VAL A 115 -0.65 1.88 8.36
N PHE A 116 -1.12 3.04 8.80
CA PHE A 116 -1.85 3.22 10.06
C PHE A 116 -3.36 3.48 9.88
N GLU A 117 -3.84 3.80 8.68
CA GLU A 117 -5.28 4.01 8.40
C GLU A 117 -6.11 2.72 8.40
N GLU A 118 -6.96 2.47 9.38
CA GLU A 118 -7.77 1.24 9.43
C GLU A 118 -8.57 1.02 8.12
N PRO A 119 -8.50 -0.17 7.50
CA PRO A 119 -9.24 -0.45 6.28
C PRO A 119 -10.73 -0.49 6.60
N GLY A 120 -11.43 0.64 6.42
CA GLY A 120 -12.87 0.75 6.63
C GLY A 120 -13.32 1.96 7.43
N LYS A 121 -12.42 2.77 8.01
CA LYS A 121 -12.83 4.02 8.65
C LYS A 121 -13.02 5.09 7.57
N LYS A 122 -14.18 5.05 6.91
CA LYS A 122 -14.70 6.21 6.18
C LYS A 122 -14.75 7.36 7.19
N THR A 123 -13.90 8.35 7.00
CA THR A 123 -14.11 9.69 7.56
C THR A 123 -15.50 10.12 7.09
N THR A 124 -16.46 10.01 8.00
CA THR A 124 -17.79 10.59 7.88
C THR A 124 -17.81 11.77 8.84
#